data_AF-A0A8T0P7T4-F1
#
_entry.id   AF-A0A8T0P7T4-F1
#
_cell.length_a   1.000
_cell.length_b   1.000
_cell.length_c   1.000
_cell.angle_alpha   90.00
_cell.angle_beta   90.00
_cell.angle_gamma   90.00
#
_symmetry.space_group_name_H-M   'P 1'
#
loop_
_entity.id
_entity.type
_entity.pdbx_description
1 polymer ?
#
loop_
_entity_poly.entity_id
_entity_poly.type
_entity_poly.pdbx_seq_one_letter_code
_entity_poly.pdbx_strand_id
1 'polypeptide(L)'
;MSPLQVNQKVLNKNYKETCQKMYDSLTRQNYKSYIFIPYNFGYHWILLILSVETGNLIVFDSMRNPKSAIQHIIDPLNRVWKKFAKNNKGRGHWRPELNVNMDYPVLRMRLLAHHDSMREDY
;
A
#
# COMPACT_ATOMS: atom_id res chain seq x y z
N MET A 1 -17.63 6.96 8.49
CA MET A 1 -17.15 5.60 8.17
C MET A 1 -15.67 5.50 8.48
N SER A 2 -15.23 4.44 9.15
CA SER A 2 -13.81 4.26 9.45
C SER A 2 -13.02 3.87 8.19
N PRO A 3 -11.87 4.49 7.92
CA PRO A 3 -11.01 4.10 6.80
C PRO A 3 -10.54 2.64 6.94
N LEU A 4 -10.33 1.97 5.80
CA LEU A 4 -9.78 0.61 5.80
C LEU A 4 -8.35 0.66 6.33
N GLN A 5 -8.15 0.07 7.50
CA GLN A 5 -6.83 -0.18 8.06
C GLN A 5 -6.55 -1.68 7.98
N VAL A 6 -5.36 -2.02 7.51
CA VAL A 6 -4.91 -3.41 7.43
C VAL A 6 -3.74 -3.62 8.39
N ASN A 7 -3.78 -4.70 9.15
CA ASN A 7 -2.72 -5.07 10.08
C ASN A 7 -2.13 -6.42 9.66
N GLN A 8 -0.80 -6.53 9.60
CA GLN A 8 -0.11 -7.75 9.19
C GLN A 8 -0.50 -8.97 10.03
N LYS A 9 -0.52 -8.84 11.36
CA LYS A 9 -0.84 -9.96 12.26
C LYS A 9 -2.28 -10.41 12.07
N VAL A 10 -3.21 -9.46 11.90
CA VAL A 10 -4.63 -9.75 11.64
C VAL A 10 -4.81 -10.37 10.26
N LEU A 11 -4.12 -9.89 9.23
CA LEU A 11 -4.15 -10.45 7.88
C LEU A 11 -3.64 -11.91 7.88
N ASN A 12 -2.56 -12.19 8.60
CA ASN A 12 -2.01 -13.54 8.69
C ASN A 12 -2.96 -14.50 9.44
N LYS A 13 -3.57 -14.04 10.54
CA LYS A 13 -4.48 -14.86 11.36
C LYS A 13 -5.86 -15.04 10.73
N ASN A 14 -6.41 -13.97 10.16
CA ASN A 14 -7.79 -13.88 9.67
C ASN A 14 -7.80 -13.54 8.17
N TYR A 15 -7.00 -14.27 7.37
CA TYR A 15 -6.78 -13.96 5.95
C TYR A 15 -8.07 -13.76 5.16
N LYS A 16 -9.00 -14.72 5.23
CA LYS A 16 -10.25 -14.70 4.45
C LYS A 16 -11.14 -13.51 4.83
N GLU A 17 -11.32 -13.28 6.13
CA GLU A 17 -12.12 -12.18 6.66
C GLU A 17 -11.50 -10.83 6.32
N THR A 18 -10.17 -10.71 6.42
CA THR A 18 -9.44 -9.49 6.08
C THR A 18 -9.55 -9.19 4.58
N CYS A 19 -9.42 -10.19 3.72
CA CYS A 19 -9.64 -10.04 2.27
C CYS A 19 -11.07 -9.60 1.96
N GLN A 20 -12.07 -10.14 2.67
CA GLN A 20 -13.46 -9.73 2.48
C GLN A 20 -13.68 -8.27 2.92
N LYS A 21 -13.12 -7.86 4.07
CA LYS A 21 -13.15 -6.45 4.54
C LYS A 21 -12.49 -5.50 3.54
N MET A 22 -11.36 -5.90 2.95
CA MET A 22 -10.72 -5.14 1.88
C MET A 22 -11.66 -5.00 0.67
N TYR A 23 -12.26 -6.10 0.21
CA TYR A 23 -13.17 -6.11 -0.93
C TYR A 23 -14.39 -5.21 -0.70
N ASP A 24 -15.01 -5.31 0.48
CA ASP A 24 -16.17 -4.49 0.82
C ASP A 24 -15.79 -3.01 0.90
N SER A 25 -14.60 -2.70 1.42
CA SER A 25 -14.07 -1.35 1.43
C SER A 25 -13.87 -0.79 0.02
N LEU A 26 -13.25 -1.55 -0.89
CA LEU A 26 -13.08 -1.12 -2.29
C LEU A 26 -14.44 -0.89 -2.95
N THR A 27 -15.40 -1.80 -2.72
CA THR A 27 -16.74 -1.71 -3.28
C THR A 27 -17.48 -0.46 -2.78
N ARG A 28 -17.42 -0.17 -1.48
CA ARG A 28 -18.04 1.02 -0.89
C ARG A 28 -17.40 2.34 -1.33
N GLN A 29 -16.13 2.31 -1.73
CA GLN A 29 -15.35 3.49 -2.09
C GLN A 29 -15.08 3.61 -3.60
N ASN A 30 -15.76 2.80 -4.42
CA ASN A 30 -15.52 2.73 -5.86
C ASN A 30 -15.90 3.99 -6.66
N TYR A 31 -16.49 4.99 -6.00
CA TYR A 31 -16.75 6.32 -6.57
C TYR A 31 -15.55 7.28 -6.43
N LYS A 32 -14.54 6.92 -5.63
CA LYS A 32 -13.34 7.74 -5.43
C LYS A 32 -12.27 7.37 -6.45
N SER A 33 -11.53 8.36 -6.95
CA SER A 33 -10.35 8.09 -7.79
C SER A 33 -9.22 7.41 -7.02
N TYR A 34 -9.04 7.78 -5.73
CA TYR A 34 -7.99 7.22 -4.86
C TYR A 34 -8.55 6.66 -3.54
N ILE A 35 -8.01 5.52 -3.13
CA ILE A 35 -8.27 4.90 -1.83
C ILE A 35 -6.95 4.76 -1.08
N PHE A 36 -6.89 5.37 0.11
CA PHE A 36 -5.76 5.27 1.02
C PHE A 36 -5.95 4.10 1.98
N ILE A 37 -4.93 3.25 2.10
CA ILE A 37 -4.96 2.04 2.93
C ILE A 37 -3.72 2.07 3.83
N PRO A 38 -3.86 2.54 5.07
CA PRO A 38 -2.83 2.39 6.08
C PRO A 38 -2.58 0.91 6.38
N TYR A 39 -1.32 0.50 6.24
CA TYR A 39 -0.88 -0.85 6.48
C TYR A 39 0.11 -0.92 7.64
N ASN A 40 -0.28 -1.59 8.73
CA ASN A 40 0.61 -1.87 9.85
C ASN A 40 1.45 -3.11 9.56
N PHE A 41 2.73 -2.89 9.27
CA PHE A 41 3.73 -3.91 9.00
C PHE A 41 4.67 -4.04 10.20
N GLY A 42 4.40 -5.02 11.07
CA GLY A 42 5.12 -5.16 12.34
C GLY A 42 4.96 -3.92 13.23
N TYR A 43 6.05 -3.18 13.43
CA TYR A 43 6.10 -1.94 14.21
C TYR A 43 6.06 -0.68 13.34
N HIS A 44 5.95 -0.83 12.02
CA HIS A 44 6.08 0.22 11.02
C HIS A 44 4.77 0.42 10.25
N TRP A 45 4.51 1.65 9.80
CA TRP A 45 3.33 1.98 8.99
C TRP A 45 3.71 2.27 7.55
N ILE A 46 3.06 1.57 6.62
CA ILE A 46 3.19 1.76 5.18
C ILE A 46 1.87 2.34 4.68
N LEU A 47 1.93 3.38 3.87
CA LEU A 47 0.75 3.93 3.22
C LEU A 47 0.63 3.37 1.80
N LEU A 48 -0.44 2.63 1.53
CA LEU A 48 -0.78 2.19 0.18
C LEU A 48 -1.83 3.14 -0.41
N ILE A 49 -1.64 3.56 -1.65
CA ILE A 49 -2.58 4.42 -2.38
C ILE A 49 -3.01 3.67 -3.64
N LEU A 50 -4.29 3.27 -3.68
CA LEU A 50 -4.87 2.60 -4.83
C LEU A 50 -5.60 3.62 -5.71
N SER A 51 -5.17 3.75 -6.96
CA SER A 51 -5.93 4.40 -8.03
C SER A 51 -7.00 3.44 -8.55
N VAL A 52 -8.27 3.74 -8.28
CA VAL A 52 -9.40 2.89 -8.67
C VAL A 52 -9.60 2.90 -10.19
N GLU A 53 -9.27 4.00 -10.86
CA GLU A 53 -9.45 4.15 -12.31
C GLU A 53 -8.44 3.32 -13.10
N THR A 54 -7.19 3.23 -12.61
CA THR A 54 -6.09 2.62 -13.36
C THR A 54 -5.60 1.28 -12.80
N GLY A 55 -5.97 0.93 -11.56
CA GLY A 55 -5.40 -0.20 -10.84
C GLY A 55 -3.93 -0.01 -10.44
N ASN A 56 -3.44 1.23 -10.42
CA ASN A 56 -2.10 1.53 -9.91
C ASN A 56 -2.11 1.51 -8.37
N LEU A 57 -1.14 0.82 -7.77
CA LEU A 57 -0.91 0.82 -6.33
C LEU A 57 0.42 1.50 -6.02
N ILE A 58 0.37 2.68 -5.42
CA ILE A 58 1.57 3.40 -4.98
C ILE A 58 1.84 3.01 -3.52
N VAL A 59 3.08 2.66 -3.20
CA VAL A 59 3.49 2.24 -1.86
C VAL A 59 4.46 3.27 -1.28
N PHE A 60 4.02 3.98 -0.24
CA PHE A 60 4.88 4.84 0.56
C PHE A 60 5.34 4.08 1.80
N ASP A 61 6.55 3.55 1.73
CA ASP A 61 7.22 2.85 2.82
C ASP A 61 8.49 3.59 3.24
N SER A 62 8.46 4.35 4.33
CA SER A 62 9.61 5.16 4.78
C SER A 62 10.85 4.35 5.13
N MET A 63 10.69 3.05 5.45
CA MET A 63 11.82 2.13 5.69
C MET A 63 12.42 1.59 4.40
N ARG A 64 11.78 1.86 3.25
CA ARG A 64 12.19 1.44 1.90
C ARG A 64 12.47 -0.06 1.83
N ASN A 65 11.59 -0.87 2.44
CA ASN A 65 11.74 -2.32 2.35
C ASN A 65 11.64 -2.76 0.88
N PRO A 66 12.37 -3.82 0.48
CA PRO A 66 12.22 -4.37 -0.86
C PRO A 66 10.79 -4.88 -1.06
N LYS A 67 10.31 -4.89 -2.30
CA LYS A 67 8.96 -5.36 -2.66
C LYS A 67 8.64 -6.74 -2.09
N SER A 68 9.62 -7.64 -2.08
CA SER A 68 9.49 -9.00 -1.52
C SER A 68 9.07 -8.99 -0.05
N ALA A 69 9.55 -8.04 0.75
CA ALA A 69 9.20 -7.94 2.16
C ALA A 69 7.73 -7.57 2.37
N ILE A 70 7.13 -6.81 1.45
CA ILE A 70 5.72 -6.37 1.51
C ILE A 70 4.78 -7.21 0.64
N GLN A 71 5.28 -8.27 0.01
CA GLN A 71 4.48 -9.09 -0.90
C GLN A 71 3.25 -9.71 -0.22
N HIS A 72 3.35 -9.97 1.08
CA HIS A 72 2.28 -10.50 1.92
C HIS A 72 1.03 -9.60 2.02
N ILE A 73 1.11 -8.29 1.74
CA ILE A 73 -0.06 -7.41 1.59
C ILE A 73 -0.41 -7.17 0.11
N ILE A 74 0.58 -7.18 -0.78
CA ILE A 74 0.37 -7.02 -2.23
C ILE A 74 -0.46 -8.19 -2.78
N ASP A 75 -0.14 -9.44 -2.43
CA ASP A 75 -0.82 -10.61 -2.98
C ASP A 75 -2.32 -10.66 -2.60
N PRO A 76 -2.70 -10.48 -1.32
CA PRO A 76 -4.11 -10.41 -0.95
C PRO A 76 -4.83 -9.25 -1.62
N LEU A 77 -4.19 -8.07 -1.70
CA LEU A 77 -4.80 -6.90 -2.33
C LEU A 77 -4.98 -7.12 -3.84
N ASN A 78 -4.02 -7.74 -4.53
CA ASN A 78 -4.13 -8.10 -5.94
C ASN A 78 -5.25 -9.13 -6.18
N ARG A 79 -5.40 -10.12 -5.29
CA ARG A 79 -6.51 -11.07 -5.33
C ARG A 79 -7.87 -10.39 -5.16
N VAL A 80 -7.96 -9.49 -4.19
CA VAL A 80 -9.17 -8.69 -3.93
C VAL A 80 -9.47 -7.78 -5.12
N TRP A 81 -8.46 -7.14 -5.71
CA TRP A 81 -8.57 -6.32 -6.91
C TRP A 81 -9.10 -7.13 -8.10
N LYS A 82 -8.53 -8.31 -8.38
CA LYS A 82 -9.03 -9.21 -9.44
C LYS A 82 -10.52 -9.48 -9.32
N LYS A 83 -10.99 -9.78 -8.10
CA LYS A 83 -12.42 -10.00 -7.81
C LYS A 83 -13.23 -8.71 -8.01
N PHE A 84 -12.74 -7.59 -7.52
CA PHE A 84 -13.37 -6.28 -7.64
C PHE A 84 -13.52 -5.87 -9.11
N ALA A 85 -12.45 -5.93 -9.90
CA ALA A 85 -12.46 -5.58 -11.30
C ALA A 85 -13.38 -6.48 -12.14
N LYS A 86 -13.38 -7.79 -11.88
CA LYS A 86 -14.30 -8.73 -12.53
C LYS A 86 -15.77 -8.37 -12.29
N ASN A 87 -16.12 -7.91 -11.10
CA ASN A 87 -17.51 -7.60 -10.73
C ASN A 87 -17.98 -6.21 -11.18
N ASN A 88 -17.07 -5.37 -11.71
CA ASN A 88 -17.36 -3.98 -12.10
C ASN A 88 -16.97 -3.69 -13.56
N LYS A 89 -16.88 -4.71 -14.42
CA LYS A 89 -16.46 -4.63 -15.83
C LYS A 89 -17.15 -3.57 -16.69
N GLY A 90 -18.30 -3.03 -16.27
CA GLY A 90 -19.01 -1.95 -16.96
C GLY A 90 -18.55 -0.52 -16.64
N ARG A 91 -17.58 -0.33 -15.74
CA ARG A 91 -17.14 1.01 -15.27
C ARG A 91 -15.78 1.47 -15.80
N GLY A 92 -15.08 0.68 -16.60
CA GLY A 92 -13.81 1.09 -17.21
C GLY A 92 -12.95 -0.09 -17.71
N HIS A 93 -11.92 0.24 -18.50
CA HIS A 93 -10.89 -0.71 -18.94
C HIS A 93 -9.84 -0.89 -17.85
N TRP A 94 -10.17 -1.65 -16.81
CA TRP A 94 -9.26 -1.88 -15.68
C TRP A 94 -8.29 -3.03 -15.93
N ARG A 95 -7.07 -2.88 -15.41
CA ARG A 95 -6.07 -3.95 -15.45
C ARG A 95 -6.51 -5.13 -14.59
N PRO A 96 -6.25 -6.37 -15.04
CA PRO A 96 -6.58 -7.56 -14.25
C PRO A 96 -5.75 -7.64 -12.97
N GLU A 97 -4.53 -7.09 -12.97
CA GLU A 97 -3.64 -7.06 -11.82
C GLU A 97 -3.26 -5.63 -11.44
N LEU A 98 -2.95 -5.44 -10.16
CA LEU A 98 -2.44 -4.17 -9.67
C LEU A 98 -1.04 -3.89 -10.24
N ASN A 99 -0.86 -2.67 -10.75
CA ASN A 99 0.45 -2.17 -11.11
C ASN A 99 1.10 -1.51 -9.89
N VAL A 100 2.02 -2.22 -9.24
CA VAL A 100 2.64 -1.78 -7.99
C VAL A 100 3.84 -0.88 -8.26
N ASN A 101 3.77 0.36 -7.83
CA ASN A 101 4.87 1.32 -7.85
C ASN A 101 5.39 1.59 -6.43
N MET A 102 6.68 1.34 -6.22
CA MET A 102 7.42 1.65 -4.99
C MET A 102 8.49 2.72 -5.20
N ASP A 103 8.65 3.18 -6.44
CA ASP A 103 9.53 4.29 -6.76
C ASP A 103 8.75 5.58 -6.60
N TYR A 104 8.98 6.25 -5.48
CA TYR A 104 8.36 7.52 -5.16
C TYR A 104 9.45 8.51 -4.74
N PRO A 105 9.38 9.77 -5.22
CA PRO A 105 10.34 10.80 -4.89
C PRO A 105 10.08 11.29 -3.46
N VAL A 106 10.51 10.53 -2.46
CA VAL A 106 10.83 11.15 -1.17
C VAL A 106 12.18 11.84 -1.37
N LEU A 107 12.14 13.18 -1.36
CA LEU A 107 13.31 14.01 -1.10
C LEU A 107 14.11 13.32 -0.01
N ARG A 108 15.34 12.89 -0.32
CA ARG A 108 16.29 12.58 0.73
C ARG A 108 16.41 13.87 1.54
N MET A 109 15.73 13.97 2.67
CA MET A 109 16.33 14.66 3.80
C MET A 109 17.56 13.84 4.15
N ARG A 110 18.65 14.07 3.41
CA ARG A 110 19.98 14.03 3.99
C ARG A 110 19.84 15.04 5.13
N LEU A 111 19.51 14.55 6.32
CA LEU A 111 20.07 15.17 7.51
C LEU A 111 21.56 15.26 7.16
N LEU A 112 22.01 16.47 6.88
CA LEU A 112 23.42 16.77 6.85
C LEU A 112 23.91 16.27 8.21
N ALA A 113 24.55 15.11 8.20
CA ALA A 113 25.45 14.72 9.26
C ALA A 113 26.62 15.71 9.19
N HIS A 114 26.38 16.95 9.60
CA HIS A 114 27.41 17.92 9.96
C HIS A 114 27.98 17.51 11.33
N HIS A 115 28.42 16.26 11.43
CA HIS A 115 29.02 15.74 12.66
C HIS A 115 30.35 15.01 12.43
N ASP A 116 30.88 15.01 11.20
CA ASP A 116 32.16 14.39 10.84
C ASP A 116 33.23 15.41 10.37
N SER A 117 33.22 16.65 10.88
CA SER A 117 34.29 17.63 10.56
C SER A 117 34.84 18.45 11.74
N MET A 118 34.57 18.06 13.00
CA MET A 118 35.08 18.76 14.18
C MET A 118 35.70 17.79 15.20
N ARG A 119 36.55 16.87 14.73
CA ARG A 119 37.47 16.11 15.59
C ARG A 119 38.73 15.74 14.81
N GLU A 120 39.57 16.72 14.52
CA GLU A 120 41.02 16.62 14.57
C GLU A 120 41.49 18.07 14.71
N ASP A 121 41.86 18.45 15.94
CA ASP A 121 42.69 19.61 16.30
C ASP A 121 42.64 19.77 17.83
N TYR A 122 43.31 18.85 18.54
CA TYR A 122 43.88 19.04 19.88
C TYR A 122 45.10 18.14 20.03
#